data_AF-A0A5D0V4T8-F1
#
_entry.id   AF-A0A5D0V4T8-F1
#
_cell.length_a   1.000
_cell.length_b   1.000
_cell.length_c   1.000
_cell.angle_alpha   90.00
_cell.angle_beta   90.00
_cell.angle_gamma   90.00
#
_symmetry.space_group_name_H-M   'P 1'
#
loop_
_entity.id
_entity.type
_entity.pdbx_description
1 polymer ?
#
loop_
_entity_poly.entity_id
_entity_poly.type
_entity_poly.pdbx_seq_one_letter_code
_entity_poly.pdbx_strand_id
1 'polypeptide(L)'
;MIRRVTRLLAAVAGAVLATTCALLLTGPAAARAAGPGPKLAPAPAGVDITGDRLDQPLQLRADTHPAEVNAVMDQVSWLAKTGQQRGPEAQDLGPKYTVVVLTGGVAIKTYDLYPLAKGGPRIYRPAKQPDLSKTRAGWFFGRLNMSETLRSVGVPLERQFDTLSGGIGGGERVLPEETLNPAQDIDAAMSELQRLLLLNVGVVVVITAGLAGIALLVRRRTR
;
A
#
# COMPACT_ATOMS: atom_id res chain seq x y z
N MET A 1 22.29 56.45 15.19
CA MET A 1 21.27 55.38 14.98
C MET A 1 21.42 54.62 13.64
N ILE A 2 21.91 55.24 12.55
CA ILE A 2 22.00 54.63 11.21
C ILE A 2 22.90 53.37 11.15
N ARG A 3 24.00 53.34 11.93
CA ARG A 3 24.96 52.20 11.97
C ARG A 3 24.44 50.93 12.66
N ARG A 4 23.44 51.02 13.55
CA ARG A 4 22.83 49.84 14.18
C ARG A 4 21.78 49.19 13.27
N VAL A 5 21.08 50.00 12.46
CA VAL A 5 20.05 49.54 11.53
C VAL A 5 20.65 48.86 10.30
N THR A 6 21.81 49.31 9.80
CA THR A 6 22.53 48.63 8.73
C THR A 6 23.10 47.27 9.16
N ARG A 7 23.53 47.13 10.42
CA ARG A 7 23.98 45.83 10.97
C ARG A 7 22.84 44.83 11.17
N LEU A 8 21.65 45.30 11.56
CA LEU A 8 20.46 44.45 11.68
C LEU A 8 19.91 44.02 10.31
N LEU A 9 19.93 44.90 9.31
CA LEU A 9 19.56 44.55 7.93
C LEU A 9 20.54 43.55 7.30
N ALA A 10 21.85 43.68 7.58
CA ALA A 10 22.85 42.70 7.16
C ALA A 10 22.67 41.34 7.87
N ALA A 11 22.28 41.34 9.15
CA ALA A 11 22.01 40.11 9.90
C ALA A 11 20.74 39.38 9.41
N VAL A 12 19.69 40.12 9.03
CA VAL A 12 18.45 39.54 8.48
C VAL A 12 18.64 39.04 7.05
N ALA A 13 19.41 39.75 6.22
CA ALA A 13 19.77 39.29 4.87
C ALA A 13 20.67 38.04 4.91
N GLY A 14 21.58 37.96 5.89
CA GLY A 14 22.41 36.76 6.14
C GLY A 14 21.60 35.55 6.61
N ALA A 15 20.58 35.76 7.44
CA ALA A 15 19.70 34.67 7.91
C ALA A 15 18.81 34.08 6.80
N VAL A 16 18.39 34.90 5.82
CA VAL A 16 17.58 34.46 4.67
C VAL A 16 18.43 33.73 3.62
N LEU A 17 19.70 34.12 3.42
CA LEU A 17 20.64 33.40 2.55
C LEU A 17 21.15 32.09 3.17
N ALA A 18 21.29 32.01 4.49
CA ALA A 18 21.65 30.76 5.17
C ALA A 18 20.51 29.72 5.15
N THR A 19 19.25 30.16 5.15
CA THR A 19 18.09 29.26 5.06
C THR A 19 17.82 28.77 3.64
N THR A 20 18.14 29.54 2.60
CA THR A 20 18.03 29.06 1.21
C THR A 20 19.17 28.13 0.79
N CYS A 21 20.40 28.32 1.31
CA CYS A 21 21.49 27.35 1.07
C CYS A 21 21.34 26.05 1.89
N ALA A 22 20.68 26.06 3.05
CA ALA A 22 20.39 24.84 3.80
C ALA A 22 19.29 23.97 3.15
N LEU A 23 18.41 24.57 2.34
CA LEU A 23 17.35 23.88 1.60
C LEU A 23 17.78 23.36 0.22
N LEU A 24 18.96 23.75 -0.28
CA LEU A 24 19.49 23.27 -1.57
C LEU A 24 20.55 22.17 -1.45
N LEU A 25 21.01 21.84 -0.23
CA LEU A 25 21.82 20.64 0.03
C LEU A 25 21.02 19.45 0.57
N THR A 26 19.70 19.59 0.74
CA THR A 26 18.79 18.46 0.97
C THR A 26 18.20 17.99 -0.36
N GLY A 27 19.08 17.66 -1.30
CA GLY A 27 18.69 16.75 -2.38
C GLY A 27 18.20 15.43 -1.76
N PRO A 28 17.26 14.71 -2.38
CA PRO A 28 16.85 13.39 -1.91
C PRO A 28 17.94 12.38 -2.27
N ALA A 29 19.14 12.55 -1.70
CA ALA A 29 20.01 11.44 -1.47
C ALA A 29 19.32 10.62 -0.38
N ALA A 30 18.51 9.67 -0.82
CA ALA A 30 18.03 8.56 0.00
C ALA A 30 19.24 7.72 0.41
N ALA A 31 20.09 8.29 1.26
CA ALA A 31 20.98 7.57 2.12
C ALA A 31 20.07 6.65 2.94
N ARG A 32 20.15 5.36 2.63
CA ARG A 32 19.70 4.26 3.47
C ARG A 32 20.39 4.38 4.82
N ALA A 33 19.90 5.29 5.66
CA ALA A 33 20.18 5.28 7.08
C ALA A 33 19.46 4.05 7.63
N ALA A 34 20.25 3.01 7.89
CA ALA A 34 19.89 1.90 8.74
C ALA A 34 19.60 2.45 10.15
N GLY A 35 18.43 3.06 10.32
CA GLY A 35 17.78 3.13 11.61
C GLY A 35 17.41 1.71 12.06
N PRO A 36 17.10 1.51 13.34
CA PRO A 36 16.56 0.24 13.82
C PRO A 36 15.14 0.11 13.26
N GLY A 37 15.06 -0.29 11.99
CA GLY A 37 13.82 -0.61 11.33
C GLY A 37 13.14 -1.75 12.06
N PRO A 38 11.80 -1.87 11.95
CA PRO A 38 11.09 -3.04 12.45
C PRO A 38 11.82 -4.27 11.93
N LYS A 39 12.20 -5.19 12.82
CA LYS A 39 12.80 -6.49 12.45
C LYS A 39 11.88 -7.08 11.38
N LEU A 40 12.30 -7.01 10.12
CA LEU A 40 11.47 -7.44 9.00
C LEU A 40 11.24 -8.92 9.23
N ALA A 41 9.98 -9.31 9.47
CA ALA A 41 9.65 -10.72 9.60
C ALA A 41 10.17 -11.41 8.33
N PRO A 42 10.83 -12.58 8.44
CA PRO A 42 11.40 -13.22 7.27
C PRO A 42 10.30 -13.42 6.22
N ALA A 43 10.61 -13.09 4.97
CA ALA A 43 9.66 -13.24 3.88
C ALA A 43 9.17 -14.70 3.80
N PRO A 44 7.90 -14.94 3.44
CA PRO A 44 7.40 -16.28 3.19
C PRO A 44 8.26 -16.97 2.12
N ALA A 45 8.70 -18.20 2.42
CA ALA A 45 9.42 -19.03 1.47
C ALA A 45 8.47 -19.73 0.48
N GLY A 46 7.20 -19.88 0.85
CA GLY A 46 6.20 -20.52 0.01
C GLY A 46 4.88 -20.73 0.72
N VAL A 47 3.95 -21.35 0.00
CA VAL A 47 2.63 -21.70 0.47
C VAL A 47 2.27 -23.08 -0.05
N ASP A 48 1.76 -23.95 0.82
CA ASP A 48 1.14 -25.21 0.42
C ASP A 48 -0.38 -25.10 0.53
N ILE A 49 -1.09 -25.46 -0.54
CA ILE A 49 -2.56 -25.41 -0.60
C ILE A 49 -3.08 -26.84 -0.77
N THR A 50 -4.01 -27.22 0.10
CA THR A 50 -4.75 -28.49 0.03
C THR A 50 -6.24 -28.18 0.10
N GLY A 51 -7.10 -29.05 -0.41
CA GLY A 51 -8.53 -28.83 -0.28
C GLY A 51 -9.36 -29.59 -1.30
N ASP A 52 -10.63 -29.22 -1.35
CA ASP A 52 -11.60 -29.92 -2.20
C ASP A 52 -11.24 -29.84 -3.68
N ARG A 53 -11.35 -31.00 -4.36
CA ARG A 53 -11.02 -31.20 -5.78
C ARG A 53 -9.53 -31.03 -6.14
N LEU A 54 -8.62 -30.95 -5.17
CA LEU A 54 -7.17 -31.06 -5.40
C LEU A 54 -6.71 -32.48 -5.09
N ASP A 55 -6.30 -33.23 -6.12
CA ASP A 55 -5.79 -34.60 -5.96
C ASP A 55 -4.41 -34.63 -5.28
N GLN A 56 -3.63 -33.57 -5.46
CA GLN A 56 -2.33 -33.38 -4.83
C GLN A 56 -2.22 -31.97 -4.22
N PRO A 57 -1.48 -31.80 -3.12
CA PRO A 57 -1.19 -30.48 -2.57
C PRO A 57 -0.51 -29.59 -3.62
N LEU A 58 -1.06 -28.41 -3.85
CA LEU A 58 -0.45 -27.39 -4.68
C LEU A 58 0.66 -26.71 -3.87
N GLN A 59 1.90 -26.87 -4.32
CA GLN A 59 3.08 -26.31 -3.65
C GLN A 59 3.56 -25.08 -4.43
N LEU A 60 3.40 -23.90 -3.84
CA LEU A 60 3.91 -22.65 -4.37
C LEU A 60 5.16 -22.25 -3.60
N ARG A 61 6.20 -21.83 -4.30
CA ARG A 61 7.49 -21.44 -3.69
C ARG A 61 7.89 -20.08 -4.22
N ALA A 62 8.42 -19.24 -3.34
CA ALA A 62 8.70 -17.84 -3.67
C ALA A 62 9.89 -17.68 -4.65
N ASP A 63 10.75 -18.69 -4.77
CA ASP A 63 11.87 -18.74 -5.71
C ASP A 63 11.42 -18.96 -7.16
N THR A 64 10.32 -19.69 -7.36
CA THR A 64 9.79 -20.07 -8.68
C THR A 64 8.54 -19.29 -9.07
N HIS A 65 7.64 -19.07 -8.10
CA HIS A 65 6.31 -18.47 -8.29
C HIS A 65 6.08 -17.33 -7.28
N PRO A 66 6.92 -16.26 -7.30
CA PRO A 66 6.85 -15.19 -6.29
C PRO A 66 5.53 -14.42 -6.34
N ALA A 67 4.96 -14.20 -7.53
CA ALA A 67 3.72 -13.45 -7.71
C ALA A 67 2.53 -14.20 -7.11
N GLU A 68 2.44 -15.50 -7.36
CA GLU A 68 1.40 -16.41 -6.88
C GLU A 68 1.47 -16.57 -5.36
N VAL A 69 2.67 -16.75 -4.81
CA VAL A 69 2.88 -16.79 -3.36
C VAL A 69 2.41 -15.49 -2.72
N ASN A 70 2.80 -14.34 -3.26
CA ASN A 70 2.37 -13.04 -2.73
C ASN A 70 0.85 -12.86 -2.81
N ALA A 71 0.24 -13.22 -3.95
CA ALA A 71 -1.20 -13.13 -4.14
C ALA A 71 -1.99 -13.95 -3.10
N VAL A 72 -1.53 -15.18 -2.81
CA VAL A 72 -2.14 -16.03 -1.76
C VAL A 72 -1.86 -15.49 -0.36
N MET A 73 -0.64 -15.02 -0.11
CA MET A 73 -0.28 -14.41 1.18
C MET A 73 -1.10 -13.17 1.49
N ASP A 74 -1.41 -12.35 0.49
CA ASP A 74 -2.26 -11.16 0.62
C ASP A 74 -3.69 -11.48 1.06
N GLN A 75 -4.16 -12.71 0.85
CA GLN A 75 -5.46 -13.16 1.36
C GLN A 75 -5.48 -13.29 2.88
N VAL A 76 -4.33 -13.60 3.51
CA VAL A 76 -4.24 -13.95 4.94
C VAL A 76 -3.38 -12.99 5.77
N SER A 77 -2.57 -12.14 5.14
CA SER A 77 -1.61 -11.25 5.83
C SER A 77 -2.28 -10.13 6.62
N TRP A 78 -3.48 -9.71 6.22
CA TRP A 78 -4.22 -8.60 6.81
C TRP A 78 -5.07 -8.99 8.03
N LEU A 79 -5.13 -10.29 8.37
CA LEU A 79 -6.01 -10.78 9.42
C LEU A 79 -5.68 -10.15 10.77
N ALA A 80 -6.71 -9.59 11.42
CA ALA A 80 -6.57 -9.01 12.74
C ALA A 80 -6.09 -10.03 13.80
N LYS A 81 -5.59 -9.51 14.93
CA LYS A 81 -5.18 -10.34 16.06
C LYS A 81 -6.34 -11.19 16.61
N THR A 82 -7.56 -10.65 16.59
CA THR A 82 -8.76 -11.31 17.10
C THR A 82 -9.79 -11.43 15.99
N GLY A 83 -10.31 -12.64 15.78
CA GLY A 83 -11.42 -12.92 14.86
C GLY A 83 -12.73 -13.14 15.60
N GLN A 84 -13.82 -13.30 14.86
CA GLN A 84 -15.11 -13.70 15.39
C GLN A 84 -15.03 -15.12 15.95
N GLN A 85 -15.60 -15.36 17.13
CA GLN A 85 -15.58 -16.70 17.74
C GLN A 85 -16.51 -17.68 17.01
N ARG A 86 -17.63 -17.18 16.48
CA ARG A 86 -18.62 -17.95 15.75
C ARG A 86 -18.53 -17.62 14.27
N GLY A 87 -18.38 -18.66 13.45
CA GLY A 87 -18.39 -18.56 12.00
C GLY A 87 -19.80 -18.74 11.42
N PRO A 88 -19.91 -18.71 10.08
CA PRO A 88 -21.11 -19.14 9.38
C PRO A 88 -21.48 -20.59 9.70
N GLU A 89 -22.70 -20.97 9.35
CA GLU A 89 -23.15 -22.36 9.45
C GLU A 89 -22.38 -23.24 8.46
N ALA A 90 -22.18 -24.52 8.79
CA ALA A 90 -21.36 -25.43 7.97
C ALA A 90 -21.91 -25.58 6.54
N GLN A 91 -23.23 -25.57 6.38
CA GLN A 91 -23.91 -25.62 5.09
C GLN A 91 -23.68 -24.38 4.20
N ASP A 92 -23.26 -23.27 4.81
CA ASP A 92 -23.04 -21.99 4.16
C ASP A 92 -21.56 -21.74 3.82
N LEU A 93 -20.64 -22.67 4.10
CA LEU A 93 -19.20 -22.45 3.92
C LEU A 93 -18.69 -22.74 2.50
N GLY A 94 -19.35 -23.62 1.75
CA GLY A 94 -18.83 -24.08 0.46
C GLY A 94 -17.52 -24.89 0.60
N PRO A 95 -16.69 -24.97 -0.46
CA PRO A 95 -15.49 -25.79 -0.46
C PRO A 95 -14.40 -25.21 0.46
N LYS A 96 -13.67 -26.10 1.12
CA LYS A 96 -12.59 -25.76 2.05
C LYS A 96 -11.22 -25.91 1.35
N TYR A 97 -10.38 -24.89 1.52
CA TYR A 97 -8.97 -24.93 1.12
C TYR A 97 -8.07 -24.57 2.29
N THR A 98 -7.23 -25.50 2.73
CA THR A 98 -6.25 -25.28 3.79
C THR A 98 -4.94 -24.77 3.18
N VAL A 99 -4.52 -23.61 3.65
CA VAL A 99 -3.32 -22.89 3.25
C VAL A 99 -2.30 -22.96 4.39
N VAL A 100 -1.13 -23.51 4.11
CA VAL A 100 0.01 -23.58 5.02
C VAL A 100 1.10 -22.63 4.53
N VAL A 101 1.44 -21.65 5.35
CA VAL A 101 2.49 -20.67 5.07
C VAL A 101 3.83 -21.23 5.52
N LEU A 102 4.82 -21.19 4.64
CA LEU A 102 6.18 -21.64 4.88
C LEU A 102 7.11 -20.44 5.02
N THR A 103 8.05 -20.51 5.97
CA THR A 103 9.18 -19.57 6.09
C THR A 103 10.45 -20.38 6.26
N GLY A 104 11.46 -20.11 5.42
CA GLY A 104 12.68 -20.94 5.37
C GLY A 104 12.40 -22.43 5.09
N GLY A 105 11.32 -22.74 4.35
CA GLY A 105 10.89 -24.11 4.08
C GLY A 105 10.13 -24.80 5.23
N VAL A 106 9.93 -24.14 6.37
CA VAL A 106 9.23 -24.69 7.53
C VAL A 106 7.83 -24.11 7.64
N ALA A 107 6.83 -24.96 7.91
CA ALA A 107 5.47 -24.51 8.17
C ALA A 107 5.41 -23.65 9.43
N ILE A 108 4.90 -22.43 9.28
CA ILE A 108 4.75 -21.48 10.39
C ILE A 108 3.29 -21.21 10.73
N LYS A 109 2.40 -21.13 9.73
CA LYS A 109 1.00 -20.77 9.94
C LYS A 109 0.08 -21.59 9.07
N THR A 110 -1.13 -21.83 9.55
CA THR A 110 -2.19 -22.53 8.82
C THR A 110 -3.47 -21.72 8.87
N TYR A 111 -4.16 -21.65 7.74
CA TYR A 111 -5.45 -20.99 7.57
C TYR A 111 -6.37 -21.88 6.72
N ASP A 112 -7.65 -21.90 7.05
CA ASP A 112 -8.68 -22.51 6.21
C ASP A 112 -9.43 -21.40 5.47
N LEU A 113 -9.43 -21.46 4.15
CA LEU A 113 -10.10 -20.53 3.25
C LEU A 113 -11.39 -21.16 2.73
N TYR A 114 -12.43 -20.34 2.67
CA TYR A 114 -13.75 -20.68 2.18
C TYR A 114 -14.15 -19.61 1.15
N PRO A 115 -13.71 -19.75 -0.11
CA PRO A 115 -13.88 -18.73 -1.13
C PRO A 115 -15.34 -18.52 -1.52
N LEU A 116 -16.18 -19.56 -1.45
CA LEU A 116 -17.58 -19.53 -1.89
C LEU A 116 -18.57 -19.58 -0.71
N ALA A 117 -18.15 -19.11 0.47
CA ALA A 117 -19.04 -19.03 1.61
C ALA A 117 -20.18 -18.02 1.37
N LYS A 118 -21.38 -18.35 1.85
CA LYS A 118 -22.55 -17.48 1.78
C LYS A 118 -22.31 -16.22 2.59
N GLY A 119 -22.66 -15.07 1.99
CA GLY A 119 -22.38 -13.76 2.58
C GLY A 119 -20.92 -13.29 2.40
N GLY A 120 -20.16 -13.97 1.54
CA GLY A 120 -18.82 -13.57 1.11
C GLY A 120 -17.72 -14.49 1.63
N PRO A 121 -16.50 -14.40 1.06
CA PRO A 121 -15.39 -15.28 1.39
C PRO A 121 -15.07 -15.28 2.89
N ARG A 122 -14.69 -16.42 3.44
CA ARG A 122 -14.36 -16.57 4.86
C ARG A 122 -13.00 -17.21 5.06
N ILE A 123 -12.38 -16.83 6.17
CA ILE A 123 -11.10 -17.39 6.61
C ILE A 123 -11.25 -17.82 8.05
N TYR A 124 -10.84 -19.05 8.34
CA TYR A 124 -10.70 -19.55 9.69
C TYR A 124 -9.23 -19.73 10.02
N ARG A 125 -8.80 -19.14 11.14
CA ARG A 125 -7.47 -19.38 11.71
C ARG A 125 -7.64 -20.39 12.85
N PRO A 126 -7.08 -21.61 12.75
CA PRO A 126 -7.06 -22.56 13.86
C PRO A 126 -6.26 -22.04 15.05
N ALA A 127 -6.62 -22.48 16.26
CA ALA A 127 -5.84 -22.14 17.47
C ALA A 127 -4.47 -22.85 17.48
N LYS A 128 -4.42 -24.08 16.96
CA LYS A 128 -3.19 -24.87 16.84
C LYS A 128 -2.47 -24.44 15.56
N GLN A 129 -1.33 -23.77 15.73
CA GLN A 129 -0.48 -23.34 14.62
C GLN A 129 0.79 -24.21 14.55
N PRO A 130 1.37 -24.43 13.36
CA PRO A 130 2.60 -25.22 13.19
C PRO A 130 3.81 -24.65 13.94
N ASP A 131 3.91 -23.34 14.06
CA ASP A 131 4.97 -22.64 14.82
C ASP A 131 4.84 -22.77 16.34
N LEU A 132 3.90 -23.59 16.84
CA LEU A 132 3.57 -23.78 18.25
C LEU A 132 3.11 -22.49 18.96
N SER A 133 2.81 -21.43 18.20
CA SER A 133 2.30 -20.19 18.77
C SER A 133 0.88 -20.39 19.31
N LYS A 134 0.63 -19.82 20.50
CA LYS A 134 -0.69 -19.87 21.13
C LYS A 134 -1.56 -18.75 20.57
N THR A 135 -2.15 -18.98 19.40
CA THR A 135 -3.11 -18.05 18.80
C THR A 135 -4.53 -18.44 19.18
N ARG A 136 -5.42 -17.44 19.29
CA ARG A 136 -6.85 -17.72 19.44
C ARG A 136 -7.42 -18.11 18.08
N ALA A 137 -8.20 -19.20 18.08
CA ALA A 137 -9.02 -19.55 16.93
C ALA A 137 -9.99 -18.40 16.63
N GLY A 138 -10.22 -18.16 15.34
CA GLY A 138 -11.11 -17.07 14.94
C GLY A 138 -11.51 -17.15 13.49
N TRP A 139 -12.70 -16.62 13.24
CA TRP A 139 -13.27 -16.42 11.92
C TRP A 139 -13.06 -14.98 11.46
N PHE A 140 -12.78 -14.84 10.18
CA PHE A 140 -12.52 -13.58 9.53
C PHE A 140 -13.27 -13.53 8.21
N PHE A 141 -13.62 -12.32 7.79
CA PHE A 141 -13.98 -12.10 6.40
C PHE A 141 -12.73 -12.30 5.54
N GLY A 142 -12.90 -12.86 4.36
CA GLY A 142 -11.88 -12.93 3.32
C GLY A 142 -11.96 -11.72 2.40
N ARG A 143 -10.99 -11.58 1.50
CA ARG A 143 -11.09 -10.59 0.42
C ARG A 143 -12.07 -11.07 -0.64
N LEU A 144 -12.74 -10.13 -1.29
CA LEU A 144 -13.75 -10.44 -2.31
C LEU A 144 -13.16 -11.13 -3.55
N ASN A 145 -11.89 -10.91 -3.86
CA ASN A 145 -11.19 -11.54 -4.98
C ASN A 145 -10.57 -12.90 -4.64
N MET A 146 -10.94 -13.52 -3.51
CA MET A 146 -10.31 -14.77 -3.06
C MET A 146 -10.53 -15.92 -4.04
N SER A 147 -11.74 -16.07 -4.59
CA SER A 147 -12.04 -17.18 -5.50
C SER A 147 -11.23 -17.07 -6.80
N GLU A 148 -11.08 -15.85 -7.31
CA GLU A 148 -10.25 -15.53 -8.47
C GLU A 148 -8.76 -15.80 -8.20
N THR A 149 -8.26 -15.33 -7.05
CA THR A 149 -6.86 -15.54 -6.64
C THR A 149 -6.51 -17.02 -6.50
N LEU A 150 -7.39 -17.81 -5.89
CA LEU A 150 -7.15 -19.25 -5.75
C LEU A 150 -7.20 -19.97 -7.10
N ARG A 151 -8.10 -19.56 -7.99
CA ARG A 151 -8.18 -20.09 -9.35
C ARG A 151 -6.94 -19.78 -10.17
N SER A 152 -6.40 -18.55 -10.08
CA SER A 152 -5.23 -18.15 -10.85
C SER A 152 -3.98 -18.95 -10.50
N VAL A 153 -3.89 -19.46 -9.26
CA VAL A 153 -2.78 -20.33 -8.82
C VAL A 153 -3.02 -21.81 -9.09
N GLY A 154 -4.16 -22.19 -9.69
CA GLY A 154 -4.45 -23.57 -10.09
C GLY A 154 -5.42 -24.33 -9.20
N VAL A 155 -6.10 -23.66 -8.25
CA VAL A 155 -7.18 -24.30 -7.49
C VAL A 155 -8.41 -24.50 -8.40
N PRO A 156 -8.95 -25.72 -8.53
CA PRO A 156 -10.10 -26.00 -9.38
C PRO A 156 -11.39 -25.49 -8.73
N LEU A 157 -11.67 -24.21 -8.96
CA LEU A 157 -12.89 -23.51 -8.57
C LEU A 157 -13.76 -23.24 -9.80
N GLU A 158 -15.08 -23.28 -9.65
CA GLU A 158 -16.01 -22.90 -10.73
C GLU A 158 -15.91 -21.41 -11.02
N ARG A 159 -16.02 -21.01 -12.30
CA ARG A 159 -15.91 -19.60 -12.69
C ARG A 159 -17.16 -18.86 -12.26
N GLN A 160 -17.05 -18.19 -11.11
CA GLN A 160 -18.01 -17.23 -10.64
C GLN A 160 -17.43 -15.85 -10.96
N PHE A 161 -18.21 -15.03 -11.63
CA PHE A 161 -17.88 -13.63 -11.78
C PHE A 161 -18.13 -12.99 -10.42
N ASP A 162 -17.12 -13.01 -9.55
CA ASP A 162 -17.11 -12.16 -8.37
C ASP A 162 -17.20 -10.74 -8.91
N THR A 163 -18.37 -10.10 -8.73
CA THR A 163 -18.66 -8.78 -9.28
C THR A 163 -17.81 -7.71 -8.60
N LEU A 164 -16.53 -7.65 -8.98
CA LEU A 164 -15.62 -6.52 -8.89
C LEU A 164 -14.62 -6.56 -10.08
N SER A 165 -15.10 -6.92 -11.27
CA SER A 165 -14.50 -6.37 -12.50
C SER A 165 -14.92 -4.90 -12.60
N GLY A 166 -14.23 -4.04 -11.84
CA GLY A 166 -14.62 -2.64 -11.68
C GLY A 166 -13.75 -1.85 -10.72
N GLY A 167 -12.49 -2.23 -10.55
CA GLY A 167 -11.46 -1.33 -10.06
C GLY A 167 -10.98 -0.46 -11.23
N ILE A 168 -11.08 0.85 -11.07
CA ILE A 168 -10.63 1.85 -12.04
C ILE A 168 -9.13 1.60 -12.30
N GLY A 169 -8.78 1.03 -13.46
CA GLY A 169 -7.38 0.95 -13.92
C GLY A 169 -6.77 -0.43 -14.15
N GLY A 170 -7.54 -1.50 -14.41
CA GLY A 170 -6.95 -2.81 -14.68
C GLY A 170 -7.83 -3.72 -15.53
N GLY A 171 -8.39 -3.19 -16.61
CA GLY A 171 -9.09 -4.01 -17.60
C GLY A 171 -8.14 -4.34 -18.74
N GLU A 172 -7.78 -5.61 -18.87
CA GLU A 172 -7.33 -6.17 -20.13
C GLU A 172 -8.45 -5.96 -21.16
N ARG A 173 -8.32 -4.84 -21.89
CA ARG A 173 -9.13 -4.57 -23.05
C ARG A 173 -8.22 -4.83 -24.23
N VAL A 174 -8.56 -5.86 -25.00
CA VAL A 174 -8.29 -5.89 -26.42
C VAL A 174 -8.92 -4.61 -27.00
N LEU A 175 -8.12 -3.55 -27.08
CA LEU A 175 -8.46 -2.32 -27.78
C LEU A 175 -8.05 -2.55 -29.23
N PRO A 176 -8.93 -2.30 -30.21
CA PRO A 176 -8.53 -2.20 -31.61
C PRO A 176 -7.37 -1.21 -31.74
N GLU A 177 -6.39 -1.57 -32.56
CA GLU A 177 -5.15 -0.84 -32.90
C GLU A 177 -5.43 0.50 -33.60
N GLU A 178 -6.12 1.42 -32.94
CA GLU A 178 -6.32 2.77 -33.46
C GLU A 178 -6.17 3.82 -32.35
N THR A 179 -4.93 4.33 -32.29
CA THR A 179 -4.50 5.63 -31.73
C THR A 179 -4.54 5.80 -30.20
N LEU A 180 -3.60 5.16 -29.52
CA LEU A 180 -3.04 5.72 -28.28
C LEU A 180 -1.86 6.63 -28.66
N ASN A 181 -2.00 7.95 -28.48
CA ASN A 181 -0.89 8.89 -28.61
C ASN A 181 -0.43 9.35 -27.21
N PRO A 182 0.45 8.57 -26.54
CA PRO A 182 0.78 8.74 -25.11
C PRO A 182 1.44 10.09 -24.76
N ALA A 183 1.90 10.87 -25.76
CA ALA A 183 2.47 12.19 -25.53
C ALA A 183 1.42 13.22 -25.07
N GLN A 184 0.19 13.15 -25.60
CA GLN A 184 -0.85 14.15 -25.28
C GLN A 184 -1.38 14.04 -23.84
N ASP A 185 -1.47 12.82 -23.31
CA ASP A 185 -1.93 12.59 -21.93
C ASP A 185 -0.89 12.99 -20.87
N ILE A 186 0.40 12.87 -21.19
CA ILE A 186 1.49 13.30 -20.30
C ILE A 186 1.55 14.84 -20.22
N ASP A 187 1.38 15.53 -21.35
CA ASP A 187 1.38 16.99 -21.40
C ASP A 187 0.18 17.58 -20.63
N ALA A 188 -0.99 16.95 -20.75
CA ALA A 188 -2.18 17.35 -19.99
C ALA A 188 -1.96 17.23 -18.47
N ALA A 189 -1.47 16.07 -18.00
CA ALA A 189 -1.19 15.85 -16.58
C ALA A 189 -0.08 16.76 -16.03
N MET A 190 0.98 17.01 -16.80
CA MET A 190 2.05 17.95 -16.42
C MET A 190 1.55 19.39 -16.32
N SER A 191 0.68 19.83 -17.25
CA SER A 191 0.11 21.18 -17.24
C SER A 191 -0.75 21.43 -15.98
N GLU A 192 -1.49 20.43 -15.54
CA GLU A 192 -2.36 20.52 -14.38
C GLU A 192 -1.55 20.54 -13.08
N LEU A 193 -0.48 19.75 -13.00
CA LEU A 193 0.48 19.77 -11.91
C LEU A 193 1.20 21.12 -11.81
N GLN A 194 1.63 21.68 -12.94
CA GLN A 194 2.28 22.99 -13.02
C GLN A 194 1.32 24.11 -12.61
N ARG A 195 0.04 24.01 -12.97
CA ARG A 195 -0.99 24.97 -12.58
C ARG A 195 -1.23 24.96 -11.07
N LEU A 196 -1.28 23.80 -10.44
CA LEU A 196 -1.42 23.67 -8.98
C LEU A 196 -0.17 24.18 -8.24
N LEU A 197 1.02 23.94 -8.78
CA LEU A 197 2.29 24.42 -8.20
C LEU A 197 2.42 25.94 -8.32
N LEU A 198 2.11 26.51 -9.48
CA LEU A 198 2.14 27.96 -9.71
C LEU A 198 1.09 28.69 -8.86
N LEU A 199 -0.08 28.07 -8.63
CA LEU A 199 -1.10 28.63 -7.75
C LEU A 199 -0.58 28.74 -6.31
N ASN A 200 0.01 27.66 -5.77
CA ASN A 200 0.55 27.65 -4.41
C ASN A 200 1.73 28.62 -4.24
N VAL A 201 2.64 28.68 -5.21
CA VAL A 201 3.76 29.65 -5.20
C VAL A 201 3.24 31.09 -5.28
N GLY A 202 2.24 31.35 -6.13
CA GLY A 202 1.61 32.67 -6.24
C GLY A 202 1.04 33.16 -4.91
N VAL A 203 0.32 32.30 -4.18
CA VAL A 203 -0.22 32.63 -2.85
C VAL A 203 0.88 33.00 -1.87
N VAL A 204 1.99 32.24 -1.83
CA VAL A 204 3.13 32.53 -0.95
C VAL A 204 3.77 33.88 -1.28
N VAL A 205 3.94 34.20 -2.57
CA VAL A 205 4.50 35.50 -3.01
C VAL A 205 3.60 36.65 -2.61
N VAL A 206 2.28 36.52 -2.76
CA VAL A 206 1.31 37.56 -2.39
C VAL A 206 1.30 37.79 -0.88
N ILE A 207 1.28 36.73 -0.06
CA ILE A 207 1.33 36.85 1.41
C ILE A 207 2.63 37.53 1.82
N THR A 208 3.76 37.13 1.25
CA THR A 208 5.08 37.69 1.58
C THR A 208 5.17 39.16 1.19
N ALA A 209 4.68 39.53 0.00
CA ALA A 209 4.63 40.92 -0.45
C ALA A 209 3.69 41.77 0.41
N GLY A 210 2.54 41.23 0.81
CA GLY A 210 1.59 41.88 1.72
C GLY A 210 2.20 42.15 3.09
N LEU A 211 2.86 41.15 3.68
CA LEU A 211 3.57 41.29 4.96
C LEU A 211 4.70 42.32 4.87
N ALA A 212 5.49 42.28 3.79
CA ALA A 212 6.55 43.26 3.55
C ALA A 212 6.00 44.68 3.41
N GLY A 213 4.89 44.87 2.68
CA GLY A 213 4.21 46.15 2.51
C GLY A 213 3.67 46.72 3.83
N ILE A 214 3.00 45.89 4.63
CA ILE A 214 2.50 46.26 5.96
C ILE A 214 3.66 46.67 6.87
N ALA A 215 4.75 45.88 6.90
CA ALA A 215 5.95 46.21 7.68
C ALA A 215 6.56 47.56 7.26
N LEU A 216 6.56 47.88 5.97
CA LEU A 216 7.08 49.14 5.43
C LEU A 216 6.19 50.34 5.79
N LEU A 217 4.86 50.15 5.76
CA LEU A 217 3.88 51.16 6.19
C LEU A 217 3.98 51.44 7.70
N VAL A 218 4.07 50.39 8.52
CA VAL A 218 4.29 50.52 9.98
C VAL A 218 5.59 51.27 10.24
N ARG A 219 6.68 50.92 9.55
CA ARG A 219 7.98 51.59 9.68
C ARG A 219 7.94 53.07 9.30
N ARG A 220 7.13 53.46 8.30
CA ARG A 220 6.94 54.87 7.91
C ARG A 220 6.11 55.64 8.93
N ARG A 221 5.14 55.00 9.59
CA ARG A 221 4.28 55.65 10.59
C ARG A 221 4.96 55.85 11.94
N THR A 222 5.95 55.03 12.28
CA THR A 222 6.73 55.11 13.53
C THR A 222 7.98 56.01 13.41
N ARG A 223 8.13 56.77 12.32
CA ARG A 223 9.19 57.77 12.13
C ARG A 223 8.61 59.17 12.10
#